data_AF-A0A7J3MZU4-F1
#
_entry.id   AF-A0A7J3MZU4-F1
#
_cell.length_a   1.000
_cell.length_b   1.000
_cell.length_c   1.000
_cell.angle_alpha   90.00
_cell.angle_beta   90.00
_cell.angle_gamma   90.00
#
_symmetry.space_group_name_H-M   'P 1'
#
loop_
_entity.id
_entity.type
_entity.pdbx_description
1 polymer ?
#
loop_
_entity_poly.entity_id
_entity_poly.type
_entity_poly.pdbx_seq_one_letter_code
_entity_poly.pdbx_strand_id
1 'polypeptide(L)'
;MIHITLVMLIAVLFCFILYNFPWISRYWSPDIEKFVVKKGGKIALVSDVHIDADSLDIDWIRIIGKTVEKLSIDLLIVVGDLVNKRLYIDINYLEKFARVVTNIMDLRNTVILYV
;
A
#
# COMPACT_ATOMS: atom_id res chain seq x y z
N MET A 1 -43.70 -19.10 -8.29
CA MET A 1 -42.93 -19.96 -9.21
C MET A 1 -41.81 -19.21 -9.92
N ILE A 2 -42.08 -18.09 -10.62
CA ILE A 2 -41.07 -17.32 -11.38
C ILE A 2 -39.82 -16.95 -10.57
N HIS A 3 -39.98 -16.51 -9.31
CA HIS A 3 -38.84 -16.18 -8.45
C HIS A 3 -37.96 -17.38 -8.12
N ILE A 4 -38.55 -18.57 -7.93
CA ILE A 4 -37.79 -19.80 -7.65
C ILE A 4 -37.01 -20.22 -8.90
N THR A 5 -37.63 -20.13 -10.08
CA THR A 5 -36.98 -20.44 -11.35
C THR A 5 -35.83 -19.47 -11.64
N LEU A 6 -36.01 -18.19 -11.36
CA LEU A 6 -34.98 -17.17 -11.54
C LEU A 6 -33.77 -17.40 -10.60
N VAL A 7 -34.03 -17.68 -9.33
CA VAL A 7 -32.97 -17.97 -8.35
C VAL A 7 -32.19 -19.23 -8.75
N MET A 8 -32.88 -20.28 -9.19
CA MET A 8 -32.25 -21.50 -9.71
C MET A 8 -31.38 -21.22 -10.93
N LEU A 9 -31.86 -20.39 -11.87
CA LEU A 9 -31.10 -20.01 -13.06
C LEU A 9 -29.80 -19.26 -12.69
N ILE A 10 -29.88 -18.31 -11.76
CA ILE A 10 -28.73 -17.55 -11.27
C ILE A 10 -27.74 -18.49 -10.57
N ALA A 11 -28.22 -19.41 -9.75
CA ALA A 11 -27.37 -20.38 -9.07
C ALA A 11 -26.63 -21.30 -10.06
N VAL A 12 -27.31 -21.81 -11.08
CA VAL A 12 -26.70 -22.63 -12.15
C VAL A 12 -25.67 -21.83 -12.92
N LEU A 13 -25.96 -20.56 -13.25
CA LEU A 13 -25.02 -19.67 -13.93
C LEU A 13 -23.76 -19.43 -13.08
N PHE A 14 -23.92 -19.19 -11.78
CA PHE A 14 -22.81 -19.04 -10.85
C PHE A 14 -21.96 -20.32 -10.76
N CYS A 15 -22.60 -21.49 -10.65
CA CYS A 15 -21.89 -22.78 -10.66
C CYS A 15 -21.14 -22.99 -11.98
N PHE A 16 -21.73 -22.62 -13.11
CA PHE A 16 -21.09 -22.72 -14.42
C PHE A 16 -19.87 -21.81 -14.54
N ILE A 17 -19.95 -20.56 -14.07
CA ILE A 17 -18.82 -19.64 -14.03
C ILE A 17 -17.72 -20.18 -13.11
N LEU A 18 -18.05 -20.61 -11.90
CA LEU A 18 -17.06 -21.15 -10.96
C LEU A 18 -16.42 -22.45 -11.46
N TYR A 19 -17.13 -23.26 -12.24
CA TYR A 19 -16.62 -24.49 -12.85
C TYR A 19 -15.65 -24.19 -14.01
N ASN A 20 -15.99 -23.26 -14.91
CA ASN A 20 -15.16 -22.93 -16.07
C ASN A 20 -14.00 -22.00 -15.72
N PHE A 21 -14.14 -21.21 -14.65
CA PHE A 21 -13.16 -20.24 -14.18
C PHE A 21 -12.68 -20.61 -12.77
N PRO A 22 -12.10 -21.82 -12.57
CA PRO A 22 -11.66 -22.28 -11.24
C PRO A 22 -10.56 -21.40 -10.67
N TRP A 23 -9.96 -20.52 -11.48
CA TRP A 23 -9.00 -19.53 -11.02
C TRP A 23 -9.61 -18.44 -10.13
N ILE A 24 -10.91 -18.14 -10.27
CA ILE A 24 -11.62 -17.19 -9.41
C ILE A 24 -11.65 -17.70 -7.97
N SER A 25 -11.79 -19.01 -7.77
CA SER A 25 -11.79 -19.64 -6.45
C SER A 25 -10.40 -20.12 -6.00
N ARG A 26 -9.50 -20.48 -6.92
CA ARG A 26 -8.16 -21.01 -6.57
C ARG A 26 -7.08 -19.94 -6.36
N TYR A 27 -7.10 -18.82 -7.08
CA TYR A 27 -6.01 -17.83 -7.02
C TYR A 27 -6.35 -16.58 -6.23
N TRP A 28 -7.53 -16.50 -5.61
CA TRP A 28 -7.83 -15.44 -4.65
C TRP A 28 -7.48 -15.88 -3.23
N SER A 29 -6.23 -16.31 -3.05
CA SER A 29 -5.61 -16.37 -1.72
C SER A 29 -4.55 -15.27 -1.70
N PRO A 30 -4.83 -14.09 -1.10
CA PRO A 30 -3.78 -13.10 -0.95
C PRO A 30 -2.63 -13.75 -0.20
N ASP A 31 -1.42 -13.64 -0.72
CA ASP A 31 -0.23 -14.10 -0.03
C ASP A 31 0.02 -13.13 1.13
N ILE A 32 -0.46 -13.50 2.32
CA ILE A 32 -0.38 -12.65 3.51
C ILE A 32 0.97 -12.96 4.17
N GLU A 33 1.99 -12.19 3.81
CA GLU A 33 3.24 -12.18 4.55
C GLU A 33 3.01 -11.57 5.94
N LYS A 34 3.22 -12.38 6.98
CA LYS A 34 3.02 -11.98 8.38
C LYS A 34 4.35 -11.55 8.98
N PHE A 35 4.55 -10.25 9.12
CA PHE A 35 5.66 -9.70 9.89
C PHE A 35 5.28 -9.63 11.37
N VAL A 36 5.98 -10.41 12.21
CA VAL A 36 5.81 -10.35 13.67
C VAL A 36 6.70 -9.24 14.20
N VAL A 37 6.10 -8.08 14.51
CA VAL A 37 6.83 -7.00 15.17
C VAL A 37 6.92 -7.28 16.67
N LYS A 38 8.15 -7.20 17.21
CA LYS A 38 8.41 -7.40 18.65
C LYS A 38 7.56 -6.43 19.48
N LYS A 39 7.00 -6.93 20.58
CA LYS A 39 6.19 -6.16 21.54
C LYS A 39 6.93 -4.88 21.95
N GLY A 40 6.30 -3.72 21.74
CA GLY A 40 6.77 -2.41 22.20
C GLY A 40 7.08 -1.41 21.08
N GLY A 41 7.24 -1.87 19.83
CA GLY A 41 7.45 -0.98 18.69
C GLY A 41 6.15 -0.34 18.20
N LYS A 42 6.18 0.95 17.88
CA LYS A 42 5.07 1.65 17.23
C LYS A 42 5.27 1.63 15.72
N ILE A 43 4.25 1.17 15.01
CA ILE A 43 4.27 1.05 13.55
C ILE A 43 3.25 2.05 13.00
N ALA A 44 3.62 2.76 11.94
CA ALA A 44 2.66 3.47 11.10
C ALA A 44 2.62 2.86 9.71
N LEU A 45 1.42 2.79 9.16
CA LEU A 45 1.17 2.40 7.79
C LEU A 45 0.57 3.60 7.06
N VAL A 46 1.15 3.93 5.91
CA VAL A 46 0.68 5.01 5.04
C VAL A 46 0.48 4.41 3.65
N SER A 47 -0.71 4.61 3.07
CA SER A 47 -1.04 4.11 1.72
C SER A 47 -1.24 5.28 0.77
N ASP A 48 -0.88 5.09 -0.50
CA ASP A 48 -1.26 5.97 -1.61
C ASP A 48 -0.98 7.46 -1.34
N VAL A 49 0.27 7.76 -0.98
CA VAL A 49 0.69 9.13 -0.63
C VAL A 49 0.62 10.06 -1.84
N HIS A 50 0.79 9.54 -3.06
CA HIS A 50 0.67 10.28 -4.30
C HIS A 50 1.49 11.59 -4.31
N ILE A 51 2.74 11.53 -3.84
CA ILE A 51 3.60 12.71 -3.79
C ILE A 51 3.86 13.17 -5.22
N ASP A 52 3.55 14.42 -5.48
CA ASP A 52 3.79 15.01 -6.77
C ASP A 52 5.30 15.24 -6.97
N ALA A 53 5.83 14.57 -7.99
CA ALA A 53 7.25 14.53 -8.27
C ALA A 53 7.81 15.90 -8.67
N ASP A 54 7.00 16.68 -9.38
CA ASP A 54 7.48 17.92 -10.00
C ASP A 54 7.50 19.08 -9.00
N SER A 55 6.56 19.07 -8.04
CA SER A 55 6.49 20.09 -7.00
C SER A 55 7.23 19.70 -5.73
N LEU A 56 7.46 18.39 -5.50
CA LEU A 56 7.97 17.84 -4.24
C LEU A 56 7.19 18.44 -3.09
N ASP A 57 6.08 17.81 -2.70
CA ASP A 57 5.18 18.34 -1.67
C ASP A 57 5.82 18.30 -0.26
N ILE A 58 6.78 19.21 -0.06
CA ILE A 58 7.70 19.28 1.08
C ILE A 58 6.91 19.46 2.38
N ASP A 59 5.78 20.17 2.33
CA ASP A 59 4.94 20.38 3.50
C ASP A 59 4.27 19.09 3.95
N TRP A 60 3.78 18.27 3.03
CA TRP A 60 3.23 16.94 3.35
C TRP A 60 4.30 16.00 3.91
N ILE A 61 5.48 15.93 3.27
CA ILE A 61 6.62 15.13 3.76
C ILE A 61 7.01 15.58 5.18
N ARG A 62 7.03 16.89 5.45
CA ARG A 62 7.33 17.45 6.77
C ARG A 62 6.26 17.12 7.81
N ILE A 63 4.98 17.12 7.45
CA ILE A 63 3.89 16.75 8.35
C ILE A 63 3.99 15.27 8.73
N ILE A 64 4.28 14.40 7.78
CA ILE A 64 4.50 12.97 8.03
C ILE A 64 5.70 12.79 8.96
N GLY A 65 6.83 13.45 8.67
CA GLY A 65 8.02 13.42 9.53
C GLY A 65 7.72 13.85 10.97
N LYS A 66 7.06 15.00 11.17
CA LYS A 66 6.64 15.47 12.50
C LYS A 66 5.70 14.51 13.20
N THR A 67 4.81 13.85 12.46
CA THR A 67 3.88 12.86 13.01
C THR A 67 4.62 11.62 13.48
N VAL A 68 5.57 11.14 12.67
CA VAL A 68 6.44 9.99 12.98
C VAL A 68 7.27 10.26 14.23
N GLU A 69 7.88 11.44 14.32
CA GLU A 69 8.65 11.86 15.49
C GLU A 69 7.78 11.99 16.74
N LYS A 70 6.66 12.73 16.64
CA LYS A 70 5.73 12.97 17.76
C LYS A 70 5.15 11.69 18.33
N LEU A 71 4.84 10.73 17.46
CA LEU A 71 4.30 9.44 17.88
C LEU A 71 5.39 8.45 18.28
N SER A 72 6.66 8.77 18.06
CA SER A 72 7.81 7.87 18.26
C SER A 72 7.64 6.55 17.51
N ILE A 73 7.34 6.64 16.21
CA ILE A 73 7.16 5.49 15.33
C ILE A 73 8.52 4.88 14.98
N ASP A 74 8.66 3.57 15.24
CA ASP A 74 9.87 2.79 15.01
C ASP A 74 9.91 2.20 13.58
N LEU A 75 8.74 1.93 12.99
CA LEU A 75 8.61 1.39 11.65
C LEU A 75 7.53 2.13 10.87
N LEU A 76 7.91 2.75 9.76
CA LEU A 76 6.98 3.37 8.81
C LEU A 76 6.89 2.47 7.57
N ILE A 77 5.71 1.90 7.35
CA ILE A 77 5.42 1.11 6.16
C ILE A 77 4.65 2.00 5.19
N VAL A 78 5.18 2.16 3.98
CA VAL A 78 4.52 2.90 2.91
C VAL A 78 4.10 1.91 1.83
N VAL A 79 2.80 1.88 1.54
CA VAL A 79 2.19 0.90 0.62
C VAL A 79 1.55 1.64 -0.57
N GLY A 80 1.67 1.09 -1.77
CA GLY A 80 0.97 1.62 -2.94
C GLY A 80 1.70 2.77 -3.65
N ASP A 81 0.96 3.66 -4.31
CA ASP A 81 1.54 4.67 -5.20
C ASP A 81 2.15 5.83 -4.39
N LEU A 82 3.47 5.78 -4.16
CA LEU A 82 4.20 6.84 -3.46
C LEU A 82 4.34 8.12 -4.30
N VAL A 83 4.41 7.97 -5.62
CA VAL A 83 4.66 9.07 -6.56
C VAL A 83 3.58 9.06 -7.64
N ASN A 84 3.03 10.24 -7.93
CA ASN A 84 1.90 10.37 -8.86
C ASN A 84 2.24 10.09 -10.34
N LYS A 85 3.53 10.00 -10.71
CA LYS A 85 3.97 9.71 -12.08
C LYS A 85 4.24 8.22 -12.28
N ARG A 86 3.43 7.58 -13.13
CA ARG A 86 3.64 6.20 -13.64
C ARG A 86 4.68 6.10 -14.77
N LEU A 87 5.42 7.17 -15.06
CA LEU A 87 6.31 7.26 -16.23
C LEU A 87 7.76 7.24 -15.78
N TYR A 88 8.49 6.21 -16.23
CA TYR A 88 9.95 6.07 -16.20
C TYR A 88 10.66 6.96 -15.19
N ILE A 89 10.71 6.50 -13.95
CA ILE A 89 11.43 7.19 -12.88
C ILE A 89 12.91 6.87 -13.05
N ASP A 90 13.72 7.89 -13.34
CA ASP A 90 15.18 7.80 -13.36
C ASP A 90 15.68 7.41 -11.95
N ILE A 91 16.66 6.50 -11.86
CA ILE A 91 17.25 6.09 -10.58
C ILE A 91 17.84 7.28 -9.81
N ASN A 92 18.40 8.28 -10.50
CA ASN A 92 18.91 9.51 -9.90
C ASN A 92 17.77 10.34 -9.27
N TYR A 93 16.60 10.29 -9.89
CA TYR A 93 15.41 10.95 -9.37
C TYR A 93 14.92 10.25 -8.09
N LEU A 94 14.89 8.91 -8.10
CA LEU A 94 14.52 8.09 -6.96
C LEU A 94 15.48 8.27 -5.78
N GLU A 95 16.80 8.36 -6.05
CA GLU A 95 17.81 8.70 -5.04
C GLU A 95 17.62 10.10 -4.47
N LYS A 96 17.37 11.11 -5.32
CA LYS A 96 17.12 12.48 -4.87
C LYS A 96 15.88 12.55 -4.00
N PHE A 97 14.81 11.87 -4.40
CA PHE A 97 13.57 11.78 -3.64
C PHE A 97 13.79 11.08 -2.30
N ALA A 98 14.44 9.91 -2.29
CA ALA A 98 14.77 9.17 -1.09
C ALA A 98 15.61 10.01 -0.12
N ARG A 99 16.61 10.75 -0.64
CA ARG A 99 17.44 11.67 0.15
C ARG A 99 16.64 12.83 0.74
N VAL A 100 15.71 13.40 -0.01
CA VAL A 100 14.84 14.47 0.48
C VAL A 100 13.89 13.96 1.57
N VAL A 101 13.25 12.81 1.36
CA VAL A 101 12.35 12.19 2.34
C VAL A 101 13.11 11.84 3.62
N THR A 102 14.25 11.17 3.52
CA THR A 102 15.07 10.81 4.69
C THR A 102 15.61 12.03 5.45
N ASN A 103 16.03 13.08 4.74
CA ASN A 103 16.52 14.31 5.38
C ASN A 103 15.39 15.14 6.02
N ILE A 104 14.22 15.26 5.38
CA ILE A 104 13.10 16.06 5.92
C ILE A 104 12.45 15.36 7.10
N MET A 105 12.33 14.04 7.04
CA MET A 105 11.65 13.28 8.09
C MET A 105 12.56 13.01 9.31
N ASP A 106 13.84 13.41 9.29
CA ASP A 106 14.87 13.18 10.34
C ASP A 106 14.76 11.79 10.99
N LEU A 107 14.60 10.75 10.16
CA LEU A 107 14.25 9.38 10.55
C LEU A 107 15.46 8.59 11.07
N ARG A 108 16.23 9.16 12.01
CA ARG A 108 17.49 8.57 12.49
C ARG A 108 17.34 7.15 13.05
N ASN A 109 16.14 6.80 13.53
CA ASN A 109 15.85 5.52 14.17
C ASN A 109 14.63 4.79 13.57
N THR A 110 14.06 5.28 12.46
CA THR A 110 12.85 4.69 11.87
C THR A 110 13.21 3.97 10.58
N VAL A 111 12.81 2.71 10.47
CA VAL A 111 12.95 1.96 9.21
C VAL A 111 11.77 2.30 8.30
N ILE A 112 12.06 2.63 7.04
CA ILE A 112 11.03 2.78 6.01
C ILE A 112 10.99 1.51 5.16
N LEU A 113 9.84 0.85 5.11
CA LEU A 113 9.59 -0.24 4.18
C LEU A 113 8.62 0.26 3.11
N TYR A 114 9.07 0.28 1.86
CA TYR A 114 8.20 0.57 0.71
C TYR A 114 7.74 -0.75 0.08
N VAL A 115 6.43 -0.92 -0.08
CA VAL A 115 5.78 -2.13 -0.62
C VAL A 115 4.91 -1.78 -1.80
#